data_AF-A0A5B0W9F1-F1
#
_entry.id   AF-A0A5B0W9F1-F1
#
_cell.length_a   1.000
_cell.length_b   1.000
_cell.length_c   1.000
_cell.angle_alpha   90.00
_cell.angle_beta   90.00
_cell.angle_gamma   90.00
#
_symmetry.space_group_name_H-M   'P 1'
#
loop_
_entity.id
_entity.type
_entity.pdbx_description
1 polymer ?
#
loop_
_entity_poly.entity_id
_entity_poly.type
_entity_poly.pdbx_seq_one_letter_code
_entity_poly.pdbx_strand_id
1 'polypeptide(L)'
;MECYTFGQMLMTIRMGQKAETPDGRIVMRTSAGLIWTNGILNGKTVEIKDYLFSDLWQIYEDEESMKEGIGREKHEKREREMLENQYEELRLASRKR
;
A
#
# COMPACT_ATOMS: atom_id res chain seq x y z
N MET A 1 -5.32 17.62 7.59
CA MET A 1 -5.17 16.42 6.73
C MET A 1 -3.72 16.38 6.30
N GLU A 2 -3.04 15.25 6.51
CA GLU A 2 -1.67 15.06 6.05
C GLU A 2 -1.69 14.69 4.55
N CYS A 3 -0.76 15.27 3.79
CA CYS A 3 -0.58 14.96 2.37
C CYS A 3 0.76 14.24 2.19
N TYR A 4 0.77 13.23 1.34
CA TYR A 4 1.93 12.40 1.06
C TYR A 4 2.28 12.47 -0.43
N THR A 5 3.57 12.48 -0.77
CA THR A 5 3.99 12.09 -2.13
C THR A 5 3.66 10.61 -2.35
N PHE A 6 3.60 10.14 -3.61
CA PHE A 6 3.26 8.74 -3.88
C PHE A 6 4.17 7.74 -3.14
N GLY A 7 5.49 7.99 -3.09
CA GLY A 7 6.42 7.14 -2.35
C GLY A 7 6.14 7.12 -0.84
N GLN A 8 5.86 8.29 -0.24
CA GLN A 8 5.48 8.36 1.18
C GLN A 8 4.15 7.65 1.42
N MET A 9 3.17 7.82 0.54
CA MET A 9 1.87 7.16 0.64
C MET A 9 2.01 5.64 0.63
N LEU A 10 2.82 5.08 -0.27
CA LEU A 10 3.06 3.63 -0.33
C LEU A 10 3.67 3.07 0.97
N MET A 11 4.46 3.87 1.68
CA MET A 11 5.06 3.48 2.96
C MET A 11 4.11 3.64 4.15
N THR A 12 3.05 4.44 4.00
CA THR A 12 2.12 4.80 5.09
C THR A 12 0.78 4.07 4.98
N ILE A 13 0.28 3.81 3.77
CA ILE A 13 -1.03 3.20 3.54
C ILE A 13 -1.08 1.76 4.08
N ARG A 14 -2.13 1.46 4.86
CA ARG A 14 -2.37 0.13 5.43
C ARG A 14 -3.39 -0.67 4.64
N MET A 15 -3.42 -2.00 4.82
CA MET A 15 -4.36 -2.87 4.13
C MET A 15 -5.83 -2.50 4.41
N GLY A 16 -6.61 -2.25 3.39
CA GLY A 16 -7.98 -1.76 3.43
C GLY A 16 -8.09 -0.23 3.36
N GLN A 17 -7.03 0.55 3.55
CA GLN A 17 -7.12 2.00 3.45
C GLN A 17 -7.19 2.47 2.01
N LYS A 18 -7.81 3.64 1.82
CA LYS A 18 -7.85 4.36 0.55
C LYS A 18 -6.88 5.54 0.56
N ALA A 19 -6.39 5.90 -0.61
CA ALA A 19 -5.71 7.16 -0.82
C ALA A 19 -6.32 7.88 -2.03
N GLU A 20 -6.54 9.18 -1.89
CA GLU A 20 -7.13 10.04 -2.91
C GLU A 20 -6.21 11.21 -3.26
N THR A 21 -6.15 11.54 -4.55
CA THR A 21 -5.50 12.75 -5.04
C THR A 21 -6.50 13.93 -5.09
N PRO A 22 -6.03 15.20 -5.06
CA PRO A 22 -6.92 16.36 -5.18
C PRO A 22 -7.75 16.42 -6.47
N ASP A 23 -7.32 15.75 -7.54
CA ASP A 23 -8.08 15.62 -8.80
C ASP A 23 -9.07 14.44 -8.80
N GLY A 24 -9.19 13.74 -7.67
CA GLY A 24 -10.22 12.74 -7.40
C GLY A 24 -9.87 11.33 -7.83
N ARG A 25 -8.60 10.98 -8.08
CA ARG A 25 -8.20 9.58 -8.33
C ARG A 25 -8.07 8.86 -7.02
N ILE A 26 -8.64 7.66 -6.93
CA ILE A 26 -8.69 6.91 -5.67
C ILE A 26 -8.09 5.52 -5.87
N VAL A 27 -7.21 5.15 -4.94
CA VAL A 27 -6.64 3.80 -4.82
C VAL A 27 -6.97 3.19 -3.47
N MET A 28 -7.02 1.87 -3.39
CA MET A 28 -7.16 1.11 -2.15
C MET A 28 -6.05 0.08 -2.05
N ARG A 29 -5.42 -0.02 -0.87
CA ARG A 29 -4.50 -1.11 -0.58
C ARG A 29 -5.31 -2.34 -0.22
N THR A 30 -5.18 -3.42 -0.96
CA THR A 30 -5.82 -4.72 -0.71
C THR A 30 -4.76 -5.78 -0.45
N SER A 31 -5.19 -7.00 -0.11
CA SER A 31 -4.31 -8.17 -0.05
C SER A 31 -3.67 -8.53 -1.39
N ALA A 32 -4.27 -8.10 -2.51
CA ALA A 32 -3.76 -8.32 -3.87
C ALA A 32 -2.80 -7.21 -4.35
N GLY A 33 -2.64 -6.13 -3.59
CA GLY A 33 -1.79 -4.99 -3.96
C GLY A 33 -2.55 -3.67 -3.91
N LEU A 34 -2.13 -2.69 -4.71
CA LEU A 34 -2.80 -1.39 -4.81
C LEU A 34 -3.75 -1.39 -6.01
N ILE A 35 -5.03 -1.09 -5.79
CA ILE A 35 -6.10 -1.19 -6.81
C ILE A 35 -6.76 0.17 -7.00
N TRP A 36 -7.03 0.57 -8.25
CA TRP A 36 -7.85 1.74 -8.56
C TRP A 36 -9.31 1.48 -8.19
N THR A 37 -9.96 2.40 -7.48
CA THR A 37 -11.37 2.24 -7.05
C THR A 37 -12.34 3.14 -7.80
N ASN A 38 -11.86 3.93 -8.76
CA ASN A 38 -12.70 4.78 -9.58
C ASN A 38 -12.15 5.01 -11.00
N GLY A 39 -12.96 5.72 -11.80
CA GLY A 39 -12.62 6.07 -13.17
C GLY A 39 -12.54 4.86 -14.12
N ILE A 40 -11.90 5.07 -15.28
CA ILE A 40 -11.78 4.07 -16.36
C ILE A 40 -10.89 2.88 -15.94
N LEU A 41 -10.04 3.07 -14.93
CA LEU A 41 -9.14 2.04 -14.43
C LEU A 41 -9.70 1.27 -13.22
N ASN A 42 -10.94 1.53 -12.81
CA ASN A 42 -11.55 0.88 -11.65
C ASN A 42 -11.38 -0.66 -11.68
N GLY A 43 -10.94 -1.22 -10.55
CA GLY A 43 -10.66 -2.63 -10.35
C GLY A 43 -9.31 -3.11 -10.90
N LYS A 44 -8.55 -2.26 -11.61
CA LYS A 44 -7.22 -2.62 -12.12
C LYS A 44 -6.14 -2.36 -11.06
N THR A 45 -5.10 -3.19 -11.09
CA THR A 45 -3.87 -2.97 -10.33
C THR A 45 -3.19 -1.68 -10.77
N VAL A 46 -2.70 -0.92 -9.80
CA VAL A 46 -1.92 0.29 -10.05
C VAL A 46 -0.56 -0.09 -10.62
N GLU A 47 -0.29 0.34 -11.85
CA GLU A 47 1.05 0.31 -12.44
C GLU A 47 1.79 1.59 -12.04
N ILE A 48 3.00 1.44 -11.49
CA ILE A 48 3.84 2.59 -11.13
C ILE A 48 4.29 3.30 -12.41
N LYS A 49 3.78 4.53 -12.61
CA LYS A 49 4.07 5.38 -13.76
C LYS A 49 4.48 6.77 -13.29
N ASP A 50 5.22 7.48 -14.15
CA ASP A 50 5.87 8.76 -13.83
C ASP A 50 4.90 9.80 -13.23
N TYR A 51 3.70 9.90 -13.79
CA TYR A 51 2.69 10.86 -13.33
C TYR A 51 2.24 10.67 -11.87
N LEU A 52 2.42 9.47 -11.28
CA LEU A 52 2.05 9.24 -9.88
C LEU A 52 2.99 9.98 -8.93
N PHE A 53 4.26 10.19 -9.32
CA PHE A 53 5.25 10.86 -8.46
C PHE A 53 5.01 12.36 -8.31
N SER A 54 4.24 12.97 -9.22
CA SER A 54 3.83 14.38 -9.11
C SER A 54 2.58 14.60 -8.25
N ASP A 55 1.93 13.53 -7.80
CA ASP A 55 0.67 13.62 -7.08
C ASP A 55 0.87 13.71 -5.56
N LEU A 56 -0.03 14.48 -4.94
CA LEU A 56 -0.25 14.46 -3.50
C LEU A 56 -1.41 13.55 -3.18
N TRP A 57 -1.25 12.73 -2.14
CA TRP A 57 -2.22 11.73 -1.72
C TRP A 57 -2.66 11.98 -0.29
N GLN A 58 -3.95 11.82 -0.03
CA GLN A 58 -4.53 11.83 1.30
C GLN A 58 -5.08 10.44 1.62
N ILE A 59 -4.63 9.87 2.73
CA ILE A 59 -5.08 8.55 3.18
C ILE A 59 -6.32 8.71 4.06
N TYR A 60 -7.33 7.87 3.84
CA TYR A 60 -8.56 7.87 4.60
C TYR A 60 -9.18 6.47 4.69
N GLU A 61 -10.20 6.33 5.53
CA GLU A 61 -10.99 5.12 5.70
C GLU A 61 -12.48 5.44 5.59
N ASP A 62 -13.21 4.58 4.90
CA ASP A 62 -14.67 4.59 4.76
C ASP A 62 -15.26 3.19 5.05
N GLU A 63 -16.57 3.00 4.89
CA GLU A 63 -17.22 1.72 5.18
C GLU A 63 -16.67 0.55 4.36
N GLU A 64 -16.26 0.78 3.11
CA GLU A 64 -15.61 -0.22 2.27
C GLU A 64 -14.22 -0.57 2.80
N SER A 65 -13.48 0.47 3.23
CA SER A 65 -12.15 0.32 3.83
C SER A 65 -12.19 -0.56 5.08
N MET A 66 -13.23 -0.44 5.89
CA MET A 66 -13.42 -1.25 7.09
C MET A 66 -13.65 -2.73 6.78
N LYS A 67 -14.35 -3.05 5.69
CA LYS A 67 -14.59 -4.44 5.26
C LYS A 67 -13.32 -5.07 4.70
N GLU A 68 -12.61 -4.36 3.84
CA GLU A 68 -11.35 -4.84 3.25
C GLU A 68 -10.23 -4.93 4.30
N GLY A 69 -10.25 -4.05 5.31
CA GLY A 69 -9.31 -4.05 6.42
C GLY A 69 -9.48 -5.21 7.40
N ILE A 70 -10.49 -6.07 7.25
CA ILE A 70 -10.68 -7.24 8.13
C ILE A 70 -9.46 -8.15 8.03
N GLY A 71 -8.78 -8.35 9.16
CA GLY A 71 -7.57 -9.17 9.23
C GLY A 71 -6.27 -8.45 8.85
N ARG A 72 -6.29 -7.12 8.64
CA ARG A 72 -5.11 -6.25 8.42
C ARG A 72 -3.95 -6.60 9.34
N GLU A 73 -4.18 -6.61 10.65
CA GLU A 73 -3.13 -6.87 11.63
C GLU A 73 -2.46 -8.23 11.43
N LYS A 74 -3.24 -9.28 11.11
CA LYS A 74 -2.71 -10.62 10.87
C LYS A 74 -1.91 -10.68 9.57
N HIS A 75 -2.38 -10.01 8.52
CA HIS A 75 -1.71 -9.95 7.22
C HIS A 75 -0.38 -9.20 7.31
N GLU A 76 -0.41 -7.98 7.84
CA GLU A 76 0.76 -7.11 7.96
C GLU A 76 1.80 -7.69 8.93
N LYS A 77 1.36 -8.39 9.99
CA LYS A 77 2.28 -9.15 10.85
C LYS A 77 3.01 -10.24 10.06
N ARG A 78 2.30 -11.01 9.24
CA ARG A 78 2.92 -12.07 8.42
C ARG A 78 3.92 -11.51 7.41
N GLU A 79 3.60 -10.38 6.77
CA GLU A 79 4.54 -9.69 5.87
C GLU A 79 5.83 -9.30 6.59
N ARG A 80 5.71 -8.75 7.81
CA ARG A 80 6.87 -8.39 8.64
C ARG A 80 7.70 -9.60 9.04
N GLU A 81 7.07 -10.68 9.50
CA GLU A 81 7.75 -11.94 9.85
C GLU A 81 8.52 -12.50 8.64
N MET A 82 7.96 -12.43 7.43
CA MET A 82 8.66 -12.87 6.21
C MET A 82 9.89 -12.02 5.92
N LEU A 83 9.82 -10.69 6.09
CA LEU A 83 10.97 -9.79 5.90
C LEU A 83 12.07 -10.04 6.93
N GLU A 84 11.69 -10.24 8.20
CA GLU A 84 12.63 -10.60 9.28
C GLU A 84 13.36 -11.91 8.96
N ASN A 85 12.62 -12.93 8.51
CA ASN A 85 13.20 -14.21 8.11
C ASN A 85 14.19 -14.05 6.94
N GLN A 86 13.83 -13.32 5.89
CA GLN A 86 14.72 -13.06 4.74
C GLN A 86 15.99 -12.31 5.16
N TYR A 87 15.88 -11.33 6.06
CA TYR A 87 17.03 -10.59 6.56
C TYR A 87 17.99 -11.48 7.35
N GLU A 88 17.48 -12.35 8.23
CA GLU A 88 18.33 -13.27 8.98
C GLU A 88 19.02 -14.30 8.06
N GLU A 89 18.35 -14.78 7.01
CA GLU A 89 18.98 -15.63 5.98
C GLU A 89 20.17 -14.92 5.31
N LEU A 90 19.99 -13.67 4.89
CA LEU A 90 21.05 -12.86 4.29
C LEU A 90 22.23 -12.63 5.24
N ARG A 91 21.93 -12.33 6.51
CA ARG A 91 22.93 -12.11 7.56
C ARG A 91 23.73 -13.38 7.87
N LEU A 92 23.09 -14.54 7.85
CA LEU A 92 23.77 -15.82 8.03
C LEU A 92 24.64 -16.18 6.81
N ALA A 93 24.17 -15.88 5.60
CA ALA A 93 24.93 -16.11 4.38
C ALA A 93 26.19 -15.23 4.30
N SER A 94 26.13 -13.99 4.78
CA SER A 94 27.30 -13.07 4.78
C SER A 94 28.38 -13.47 5.77
N ARG A 95 28.03 -14.15 6.88
CA ARG A 95 28.98 -14.66 7.88
C ARG A 95 29.75 -15.92 7.45
N LYS A 96 29.25 -16.63 6.43
CA LYS A 96 29.88 -17.85 5.89
C LYS A 96 30.89 -17.57 4.77
N ARG A 97 31.01 -16.31 4.32
CA ARG A 97 32.02 -15.83 3.37
C ARG A 97 33.16 -15.19 4.12
#